data_AF-A0A1E7I8S2-F1
#
_entry.id   AF-A0A1E7I8S2-F1
#
_cell.length_a   1.000
_cell.length_b   1.000
_cell.length_c   1.000
_cell.angle_alpha   90.00
_cell.angle_beta   90.00
_cell.angle_gamma   90.00
#
_symmetry.space_group_name_H-M   'P 1'
#
loop_
_entity.id
_entity.type
_entity.pdbx_description
1 polymer ?
#
loop_
_entity_poly.entity_id
_entity_poly.type
_entity_poly.pdbx_seq_one_letter_code
_entity_poly.pdbx_strand_id
1 'polypeptide(L)'
;MAKLKPGGAYEGYNLVVILAEKCFYVRLERRGLKGWIVLPEVERALDTFIETELSQMGRSAQVDFERPDAVVVVETVGDRCGVGFLTREMMDRYAFVRVS
;
A
#
# COMPACT_ATOMS: atom_id res chain seq x y z
N MET A 1 15.71 -9.72 10.60
CA MET A 1 14.24 -9.60 10.70
C MET A 1 13.91 -8.32 11.46
N ALA A 2 13.56 -7.24 10.74
CA ALA A 2 13.07 -6.04 11.39
C ALA A 2 11.65 -6.31 11.90
N LYS A 3 11.45 -6.28 13.22
CA LYS A 3 10.12 -6.33 13.82
C LYS A 3 9.43 -5.00 13.52
N LEU A 4 8.31 -5.06 12.79
CA LEU A 4 7.34 -3.94 12.76
C LEU A 4 6.87 -3.72 14.20
N LYS A 5 7.14 -2.54 14.76
CA LYS A 5 6.65 -2.17 16.09
C LYS A 5 5.15 -1.88 15.97
N PRO A 6 4.30 -2.47 16.83
CA PRO A 6 2.91 -2.05 16.93
C PRO A 6 2.84 -0.71 17.67
N GLY A 7 2.02 0.21 17.17
CA GLY A 7 1.53 1.36 17.94
C GLY A 7 2.50 2.53 18.06
N GLY A 8 2.52 3.37 17.02
CA GLY A 8 2.92 4.77 17.11
C GLY A 8 1.99 5.57 16.21
N ALA A 9 0.81 5.91 16.75
CA ALA A 9 -0.15 6.74 16.05
C ALA A 9 0.49 8.11 15.76
N TYR A 10 0.91 8.33 14.52
CA TYR A 10 1.02 9.68 13.99
C TYR A 10 -0.42 10.19 13.89
N GLU A 11 -0.84 10.98 14.86
CA GLU A 11 -2.18 11.58 14.98
C GLU A 11 -2.47 12.65 13.90
N GLY A 12 -1.68 12.66 12.81
CA GLY A 12 -1.90 13.44 11.61
C GLY A 12 -1.90 12.51 10.41
N TYR A 13 -3.09 12.23 9.87
CA TYR A 13 -3.35 11.43 8.68
C TYR A 13 -2.99 9.93 8.81
N ASN A 14 -3.92 9.16 9.37
CA ASN A 14 -3.84 7.70 9.23
C ASN A 14 -4.03 7.34 7.75
N LEU A 15 -2.92 7.10 7.06
CA LEU A 15 -2.85 6.82 5.63
C LEU A 15 -3.75 5.62 5.24
N VAL A 16 -3.92 4.68 6.16
CA VAL A 16 -4.79 3.50 5.98
C VAL A 16 -6.27 3.89 5.89
N VAL A 17 -6.71 4.90 6.64
CA VAL A 17 -8.13 5.34 6.64
C VAL A 17 -8.57 5.89 5.29
N ILE A 18 -7.65 6.36 4.45
CA ILE A 18 -7.95 6.80 3.06
C ILE A 18 -8.49 5.64 2.22
N LEU A 19 -8.19 4.40 2.59
CA LEU A 19 -8.62 3.18 1.91
C LEU A 19 -9.94 2.59 2.47
N ALA A 20 -10.53 3.21 3.49
CA ALA A 20 -11.81 2.74 4.01
C ALA A 20 -12.89 2.72 2.92
N GLU A 21 -13.60 1.60 2.83
CA GLU A 21 -14.65 1.27 1.86
C GLU A 21 -14.18 1.31 0.39
N LYS A 22 -12.89 1.06 0.13
CA LYS A 22 -12.31 1.05 -1.21
C LYS A 22 -11.78 -0.31 -1.62
N CYS A 23 -11.77 -0.55 -2.93
CA CYS A 23 -10.96 -1.58 -3.55
C CYS A 23 -9.52 -1.08 -3.72
N PHE A 24 -8.52 -1.89 -3.36
CA PHE A 24 -7.11 -1.50 -3.49
C PHE A 24 -6.18 -2.68 -3.75
N TYR A 25 -4.91 -2.41 -4.01
CA TYR A 25 -3.82 -3.35 -3.77
C TYR A 25 -2.51 -2.58 -3.55
N VAL A 26 -1.52 -3.25 -2.98
CA VAL A 26 -0.18 -2.69 -2.76
C VAL A 26 0.76 -3.08 -3.90
N ARG A 27 1.48 -2.10 -4.43
CA ARG A 27 2.65 -2.32 -5.30
C ARG A 27 3.92 -1.90 -4.59
N LEU A 28 4.91 -2.77 -4.55
CA LEU A 28 6.22 -2.47 -4.01
C LEU A 28 7.26 -2.34 -5.14
N GLU A 29 7.76 -1.12 -5.34
CA GLU A 29 8.91 -0.87 -6.21
C GLU A 29 10.19 -0.77 -5.38
N ARG A 30 11.21 -1.53 -5.75
CA ARG A 30 12.49 -1.55 -5.02
C ARG A 30 13.58 -0.89 -5.83
N ARG A 31 14.11 0.23 -5.34
CA ARG A 31 15.33 0.86 -5.88
C ARG A 31 16.50 0.57 -4.93
N GLY A 32 17.00 -0.66 -5.02
CA GLY A 32 18.03 -1.23 -4.14
C GLY A 32 17.63 -2.62 -3.61
N LEU A 33 18.44 -3.23 -2.73
CA LEU A 33 18.09 -4.46 -1.98
C LEU A 33 17.76 -5.71 -2.84
N LYS A 34 18.37 -5.85 -4.01
CA LYS A 34 18.18 -7.00 -4.90
C LYS A 34 18.55 -8.31 -4.15
N GLY A 35 17.61 -9.26 -4.08
CA GLY A 35 17.79 -10.57 -3.43
C GLY A 35 17.35 -10.67 -1.96
N TRP A 36 16.95 -9.57 -1.31
CA TRP A 36 16.56 -9.58 0.12
C TRP A 36 15.05 -9.57 0.36
N ILE A 37 14.26 -9.20 -0.65
CA ILE A 37 12.80 -9.09 -0.57
C ILE A 37 12.18 -9.92 -1.69
N VAL A 38 11.27 -10.83 -1.30
CA VAL A 38 10.36 -11.53 -2.20
C VAL A 38 9.14 -10.64 -2.41
N LEU A 39 9.08 -9.98 -3.57
CA LEU A 39 8.09 -8.94 -3.87
C LEU A 39 6.64 -9.39 -3.63
N PRO A 40 6.17 -10.53 -4.18
CA PRO A 40 4.76 -10.92 -4.02
C PRO A 40 4.37 -11.25 -2.57
N GLU A 41 5.31 -11.77 -1.77
CA GLU A 41 5.05 -12.07 -0.36
C GLU A 41 4.89 -10.80 0.47
N VAL A 42 5.75 -9.80 0.21
CA VAL A 42 5.68 -8.52 0.90
C VAL A 42 4.46 -7.71 0.48
N GLU A 43 4.12 -7.67 -0.81
CA GLU A 43 2.91 -7.02 -1.32
C GLU A 43 1.66 -7.62 -0.63
N ARG A 44 1.53 -8.95 -0.62
CA ARG A 44 0.43 -9.64 0.06
C ARG A 44 0.38 -9.37 1.56
N ALA A 45 1.53 -9.35 2.23
CA ALA A 45 1.59 -9.06 3.66
C ALA A 45 1.13 -7.63 3.96
N LEU A 46 1.43 -6.67 3.09
CA LEU A 46 0.98 -5.28 3.20
C LEU A 46 -0.53 -5.15 2.91
N ASP A 47 -1.04 -5.87 1.91
CA ASP A 47 -2.48 -5.95 1.64
C ASP A 47 -3.25 -6.42 2.88
N THR A 48 -2.84 -7.58 3.45
CA THR A 48 -3.47 -8.16 4.65
C THR A 48 -3.35 -7.25 5.87
N PHE A 49 -2.22 -6.55 6.02
CA PHE A 49 -2.04 -5.58 7.10
C PHE A 49 -3.07 -4.45 7.02
N ILE A 50 -3.27 -3.87 5.82
CA ILE A 50 -4.24 -2.79 5.61
C ILE A 50 -5.68 -3.26 5.89
N GLU A 51 -6.09 -4.41 5.36
CA GLU A 51 -7.41 -4.99 5.62
C GLU A 51 -7.63 -5.23 7.12
N THR A 52 -6.61 -5.74 7.81
CA THR A 52 -6.67 -6.03 9.25
C THR A 52 -6.81 -4.75 10.08
N GLU A 53 -6.03 -3.72 9.78
CA GLU A 53 -6.09 -2.43 10.47
C GLU A 53 -7.46 -1.75 10.28
N LEU A 54 -8.01 -1.76 9.06
CA LEU A 54 -9.34 -1.20 8.80
C LEU A 54 -10.44 -2.01 9.51
N SER A 55 -10.35 -3.34 9.49
CA SER A 55 -11.28 -4.22 10.20
C SER A 55 -11.30 -3.94 11.71
N GLN A 56 -10.13 -3.75 12.33
CA GLN A 56 -10.02 -3.37 13.74
C GLN A 56 -10.65 -2.00 14.05
N MET A 57 -10.74 -1.11 13.05
CA MET A 57 -11.42 0.19 13.15
C MET A 57 -12.91 0.12 12.79
N GLY A 58 -13.47 -1.08 12.52
CA GLY A 58 -14.85 -1.25 12.07
C GLY A 58 -15.13 -0.74 10.65
N ARG A 59 -14.08 -0.65 9.83
CA ARG A 59 -14.13 -0.27 8.42
C ARG A 59 -13.83 -1.48 7.54
N SER A 60 -14.26 -1.44 6.29
CA SER A 60 -13.88 -2.44 5.30
C SER A 60 -12.89 -1.88 4.27
N ALA A 61 -12.13 -2.76 3.63
CA ALA A 61 -11.48 -2.54 2.35
C ALA A 61 -11.29 -3.90 1.70
N GLN A 62 -11.12 -3.93 0.38
CA GLN A 62 -11.02 -5.16 -0.37
C GLN A 62 -9.85 -5.12 -1.34
N VAL A 63 -9.09 -6.22 -1.40
CA VAL A 63 -8.08 -6.38 -2.45
C VAL A 63 -8.74 -6.65 -3.81
N ASP A 64 -8.42 -5.83 -4.81
CA ASP A 64 -8.86 -5.99 -6.21
C ASP A 64 -7.74 -5.56 -7.17
N PHE A 65 -7.12 -6.54 -7.84
CA PHE A 65 -6.03 -6.30 -8.79
C PHE A 65 -6.52 -5.89 -10.19
N GLU A 66 -7.80 -6.09 -10.51
CA GLU A 66 -8.35 -5.80 -11.84
C GLU A 66 -8.89 -4.37 -11.91
N ARG A 67 -9.61 -3.93 -10.87
CA ARG A 67 -10.32 -2.66 -10.89
C ARG A 67 -10.25 -1.92 -9.54
N PRO A 68 -9.04 -1.59 -9.02
CA PRO A 68 -8.90 -0.88 -7.76
C PRO A 68 -9.40 0.57 -7.84
N ASP A 69 -9.84 1.12 -6.70
CA ASP A 69 -10.06 2.55 -6.50
C ASP A 69 -8.75 3.29 -6.20
N ALA A 70 -7.77 2.60 -5.61
CA ALA A 70 -6.44 3.12 -5.39
C ALA A 70 -5.39 1.99 -5.42
N VAL A 71 -4.22 2.28 -5.96
CA VAL A 71 -3.03 1.45 -5.76
C VAL A 71 -2.13 2.14 -4.74
N VAL A 72 -1.76 1.41 -3.70
CA VAL A 72 -0.80 1.87 -2.69
C VAL A 72 0.60 1.59 -3.23
N VAL A 73 1.31 2.63 -3.62
CA VAL A 73 2.68 2.49 -4.13
C VAL A 73 3.64 2.68 -2.98
N VAL A 74 4.44 1.66 -2.72
CA VAL A 74 5.55 1.70 -1.78
C VAL A 74 6.84 1.66 -2.58
N GLU A 75 7.71 2.65 -2.39
CA GLU A 75 9.02 2.69 -3.05
C GLU A 75 10.11 2.66 -1.99
N THR A 76 11.08 1.75 -2.12
CA THR A 76 12.28 1.76 -1.26
C THR A 76 13.46 2.41 -1.95
N VAL A 77 14.18 3.26 -1.22
CA VAL A 77 15.45 3.87 -1.64
C VAL A 77 16.45 3.74 -0.49
N GLY A 78 17.39 2.79 -0.62
CA GLY A 78 18.30 2.45 0.47
C GLY A 78 17.57 1.86 1.68
N ASP A 79 17.71 2.51 2.84
CA ASP A 79 17.04 2.17 4.11
C ASP A 79 15.73 2.95 4.34
N ARG A 80 15.30 3.75 3.37
CA ARG A 80 14.08 4.56 3.43
C ARG A 80 12.99 3.98 2.53
N CYS A 81 11.74 4.28 2.88
CA CYS A 81 10.61 4.06 1.98
C CYS A 81 9.74 5.31 1.86
N GLY A 82 9.18 5.50 0.67
CA GLY A 82 8.05 6.39 0.41
C GLY A 82 6.78 5.58 0.22
N VAL A 83 5.64 6.17 0.61
CA VAL A 83 4.31 5.61 0.37
C VAL A 83 3.47 6.67 -0.33
N GLY A 84 2.77 6.28 -1.39
CA GLY A 84 1.86 7.14 -2.13
C GLY A 84 0.65 6.36 -2.65
N PHE A 85 -0.30 7.09 -3.24
CA PHE A 85 -1.48 6.51 -3.87
C PHE A 85 -1.57 6.90 -5.33
N LEU A 86 -1.88 5.91 -6.16
CA LEU A 86 -2.39 6.14 -7.51
C LEU A 86 -3.89 5.88 -7.46
N THR A 87 -4.69 6.94 -7.44
CA THR A 87 -6.16 6.79 -7.45
C THR A 87 -6.64 6.41 -8.84
N ARG A 88 -7.81 5.75 -8.91
CA ARG A 88 -8.52 5.47 -10.17
C ARG A 88 -8.65 6.74 -11.02
N GLU A 89 -9.02 7.86 -10.40
CA GLU A 89 -9.10 9.16 -11.09
C GLU A 89 -7.76 9.57 -11.73
N MET A 90 -6.63 9.42 -11.02
CA MET A 90 -5.31 9.74 -11.58
C MET A 90 -4.95 8.80 -12.74
N MET A 91 -5.20 7.50 -12.59
CA MET A 91 -4.92 6.49 -13.62
C MET A 91 -5.79 6.69 -14.87
N ASP A 92 -7.05 7.09 -14.70
CA ASP A 92 -7.98 7.39 -15.80
C ASP A 92 -7.61 8.71 -16.50
N ARG A 93 -7.20 9.72 -15.74
CA ARG A 93 -6.89 11.07 -16.25
C ARG A 93 -5.55 11.16 -16.95
N TYR A 94 -4.54 10.44 -16.46
CA TYR A 94 -3.16 10.57 -16.93
C TYR A 94 -2.64 9.24 -17.46
N ALA A 95 -2.46 9.14 -18.78
CA ALA A 95 -2.04 7.90 -19.44
C ALA A 95 -0.67 7.37 -18.96
N PHE A 96 0.18 8.22 -18.36
CA PHE A 96 1.49 7.82 -17.81
C PHE A 96 1.41 7.32 -16.37
N VAL A 97 0.27 7.49 -15.68
CA VAL A 97 0.06 6.99 -14.32
C VAL A 97 -0.44 5.56 -14.40
N ARG A 98 0.50 4.62 -14.39
CA ARG A 98 0.24 3.18 -14.48
C ARG A 98 1.20 2.43 -13.58
N VAL A 99 0.77 1.25 -13.17
CA VAL A 99 1.57 0.32 -12.37
C VAL A 99 2.03 -0.78 -13.32
N SER A 100 3.34 -1.04 -13.34
CA SER A 100 3.96 -2.10 -14.16
C SER A 100 3.80 -3.47 -13.53
#